data_AF-A0A6G3Q0A8-F1
#
_entry.id   AF-A0A6G3Q0A8-F1
#
_cell.length_a   1.000
_cell.length_b   1.000
_cell.length_c   1.000
_cell.angle_alpha   90.00
_cell.angle_beta   90.00
_cell.angle_gamma   90.00
#
_symmetry.space_group_name_H-M   'P 1'
#
loop_
_entity.id
_entity.type
_entity.pdbx_description
1 polymer ?
#
loop_
_entity_poly.entity_id
_entity_poly.type
_entity_poly.pdbx_seq_one_letter_code
_entity_poly.pdbx_strand_id
1 'polypeptide(L)'
;MDPQDRSLRARLAAHTSWANTLDPASRTAKARAAANGRFEKQAREKHPNATDEQIARVAEHLKSAHFSRIALQAAAARRAKAAAKSRMKDAGKTAVA
;
A
#
# COMPACT_ATOMS: atom_id res chain seq x y z
N MET A 1 24.14 7.87 -13.63
CA MET A 1 22.85 7.41 -14.19
C MET A 1 21.77 8.34 -13.70
N ASP A 2 21.05 9.01 -14.62
CA ASP A 2 19.99 9.97 -14.30
C ASP A 2 18.73 9.28 -13.72
N PRO A 3 17.88 9.94 -12.91
CA PRO A 3 16.59 9.39 -12.49
C PRO A 3 15.70 8.87 -13.63
N GLN A 4 15.68 9.51 -14.80
CA GLN A 4 14.86 9.06 -15.93
C GLN A 4 15.37 7.72 -16.48
N ASP A 5 16.69 7.60 -16.66
CA ASP A 5 17.33 6.34 -17.10
C ASP A 5 17.08 5.20 -16.12
N ARG A 6 17.15 5.47 -14.80
CA ARG A 6 16.84 4.48 -13.76
C ARG A 6 15.38 4.00 -13.87
N SER A 7 14.45 4.92 -14.10
CA SER A 7 13.03 4.60 -14.26
C SER A 7 12.79 3.75 -15.52
N LEU A 8 13.40 4.13 -16.64
CA LEU A 8 13.28 3.38 -17.89
C LEU A 8 13.82 1.95 -17.76
N ARG A 9 15.00 1.81 -17.16
CA ARG A 9 15.62 0.50 -16.89
C ARG A 9 14.75 -0.38 -15.97
N ALA A 10 14.14 0.20 -14.95
CA ALA A 10 13.25 -0.53 -14.05
C ALA A 10 11.99 -1.04 -14.77
N ARG A 11 11.40 -0.23 -15.67
CA ARG A 11 10.26 -0.64 -16.50
C ARG A 11 10.62 -1.76 -17.44
N LEU A 12 11.75 -1.65 -18.15
CA LEU A 12 12.25 -2.70 -19.04
C LEU A 12 12.39 -4.02 -18.27
N ALA A 13 13.06 -3.99 -17.11
CA ALA A 13 13.23 -5.17 -16.27
C ALA A 13 11.89 -5.77 -15.80
N ALA A 14 10.91 -4.93 -15.43
CA ALA A 14 9.59 -5.40 -15.03
C ALA A 14 8.85 -6.09 -16.19
N HIS A 15 8.82 -5.49 -17.38
CA HIS A 15 8.18 -6.08 -18.56
C HIS A 15 8.84 -7.39 -18.98
N THR A 16 10.17 -7.44 -19.07
CA THR A 16 10.91 -8.66 -19.37
C THR A 16 10.62 -9.75 -18.34
N SER A 17 10.59 -9.38 -17.05
CA SER A 17 10.31 -10.34 -15.98
C SER A 17 8.90 -10.91 -16.05
N TRP A 18 7.90 -10.09 -16.37
CA TRP A 18 6.51 -10.54 -16.51
C TRP A 18 6.26 -11.32 -17.81
N ALA A 19 6.95 -11.00 -18.90
CA ALA A 19 6.91 -11.80 -20.13
C ALA A 19 7.38 -13.25 -19.90
N ASN A 20 8.32 -13.45 -18.96
CA ASN A 20 8.82 -14.76 -18.57
C ASN A 20 7.95 -15.47 -17.50
N THR A 21 6.82 -14.89 -17.08
CA THR A 21 5.96 -15.45 -16.03
C THR A 21 4.64 -15.96 -16.62
N LEU A 22 4.52 -17.28 -16.77
CA LEU A 22 3.28 -17.91 -17.27
C LEU A 22 2.16 -17.97 -16.22
N ASP A 23 2.52 -18.07 -14.94
CA ASP A 23 1.57 -18.04 -13.83
C ASP A 23 1.90 -16.88 -12.85
N PRO A 24 1.22 -15.72 -13.00
CA PRO A 24 1.40 -14.58 -12.12
C PRO A 24 0.97 -14.81 -10.67
N ALA A 25 -0.04 -15.67 -10.47
CA ALA A 25 -0.58 -15.93 -9.14
C ALA A 25 0.44 -16.70 -8.30
N SER A 26 1.07 -17.73 -8.89
CA SER A 26 2.12 -18.52 -8.23
C SER A 26 3.36 -17.70 -7.94
N ARG A 27 3.81 -16.84 -8.89
CA ARG A 27 4.98 -15.97 -8.69
C ARG A 27 4.86 -15.11 -7.42
N THR A 28 3.66 -14.61 -7.12
CA THR A 28 3.42 -13.71 -5.98
C THR A 28 2.87 -14.42 -4.75
N ALA A 29 2.56 -15.71 -4.81
CA ALA A 29 1.89 -16.45 -3.74
C ALA A 29 2.64 -16.40 -2.40
N LYS A 30 3.96 -16.65 -2.41
CA LYS A 30 4.79 -16.59 -1.19
C LYS A 30 4.79 -15.20 -0.55
N ALA A 31 4.90 -14.15 -1.37
CA ALA A 31 4.88 -12.78 -0.88
C ALA A 31 3.51 -12.41 -0.30
N ARG A 32 2.41 -12.81 -0.95
CA ARG A 32 1.05 -12.61 -0.44
C ARG A 32 0.80 -13.37 0.87
N ALA A 33 1.28 -14.61 0.97
CA ALA A 33 1.18 -15.41 2.19
C ALA A 33 1.95 -14.76 3.35
N ALA A 34 3.20 -14.35 3.14
CA ALA A 34 3.99 -13.65 4.15
C ALA A 34 3.35 -12.33 4.58
N ALA A 35 2.83 -11.56 3.61
CA ALA A 35 2.11 -10.32 3.89
C ALA A 35 0.88 -10.59 4.78
N ASN A 36 0.10 -11.63 4.50
CA ASN A 36 -1.09 -11.95 5.31
C ASN A 36 -0.70 -12.51 6.70
N GLY A 37 0.30 -13.38 6.78
CA GLY A 37 0.74 -14.04 8.02
C GLY A 37 1.31 -13.08 9.08
N ARG A 38 1.71 -11.85 8.69
CA ARG A 38 2.23 -10.86 9.66
C ARG A 38 1.23 -10.52 10.77
N PHE A 39 -0.07 -10.54 10.47
CA PHE A 39 -1.10 -10.18 11.44
C PHE A 39 -1.37 -11.29 12.44
N GLU A 40 -1.24 -12.55 12.01
CA GLU A 40 -1.30 -13.69 12.93
C GLU A 40 -0.11 -13.67 13.90
N LYS A 41 1.10 -13.40 13.38
CA LYS A 41 2.29 -13.22 14.23
C LYS A 41 2.07 -12.14 15.29
N GLN A 42 1.58 -10.97 14.88
CA GLN A 42 1.26 -9.87 15.78
C GLN A 42 0.16 -10.23 16.79
N ALA A 43 -0.86 -10.99 16.37
CA ALA A 43 -1.92 -11.46 17.25
C ALA A 43 -1.35 -12.38 18.34
N ARG A 44 -0.47 -13.32 17.98
CA ARG A 44 0.19 -14.24 18.92
C ARG A 44 1.13 -13.51 19.87
N GLU A 45 1.89 -12.53 19.38
CA GLU A 45 2.74 -11.67 20.23
C GLU A 45 1.90 -10.87 21.25
N LYS A 46 0.72 -10.38 20.84
CA LYS A 46 -0.16 -9.59 21.70
C LYS A 46 -0.94 -10.44 22.70
N HIS A 47 -1.22 -11.70 22.36
CA HIS A 47 -2.04 -12.61 23.13
C HIS A 47 -1.41 -14.02 23.15
N PRO A 48 -0.31 -14.23 23.90
CA PRO A 48 0.47 -15.47 23.84
C PRO A 48 -0.30 -16.72 24.31
N ASN A 49 -1.30 -16.54 25.18
CA ASN A 49 -2.09 -17.64 25.75
C ASN A 49 -3.47 -17.81 25.09
N ALA A 50 -3.73 -17.11 23.98
CA ALA A 50 -5.01 -17.20 23.28
C ALA A 50 -5.11 -18.49 22.44
N THR A 51 -6.34 -18.99 22.27
CA THR A 51 -6.62 -20.11 21.37
C THR A 51 -6.44 -19.71 19.90
N ASP A 52 -6.24 -20.67 19.01
CA ASP A 52 -6.08 -20.37 17.58
C ASP A 52 -7.30 -19.64 16.98
N GLU A 53 -8.51 -19.93 17.44
CA GLU A 53 -9.72 -19.22 17.02
C GLU A 53 -9.70 -17.74 17.45
N GLN A 54 -9.26 -17.48 18.69
CA GLN A 54 -9.09 -16.12 19.19
C GLN A 54 -8.00 -15.38 18.40
N ILE A 55 -6.89 -16.05 18.09
CA ILE A 55 -5.81 -15.50 17.27
C ILE A 55 -6.30 -15.15 15.87
N ALA A 56 -7.04 -16.04 15.20
CA ALA A 56 -7.60 -15.80 13.87
C ALA A 56 -8.52 -14.56 13.86
N ARG A 57 -9.41 -14.47 14.86
CA ARG A 57 -10.30 -13.31 15.03
C ARG A 57 -9.50 -12.01 15.24
N VAL A 58 -8.48 -12.03 16.10
CA VAL A 58 -7.63 -10.86 16.35
C VAL A 58 -6.84 -10.47 15.10
N ALA A 59 -6.28 -11.44 14.36
CA ALA A 59 -5.53 -11.21 13.14
C ALA A 59 -6.36 -10.50 12.08
N GLU A 60 -7.62 -10.91 11.86
CA GLU A 60 -8.52 -10.23 10.92
C GLU A 60 -8.85 -8.79 11.36
N HIS A 61 -9.01 -8.54 12.66
CA HIS A 61 -9.16 -7.17 13.17
C HIS A 61 -7.89 -6.33 13.00
N LEU A 62 -6.71 -6.89 13.24
CA LEU A 62 -5.42 -6.20 13.04
C LEU A 62 -5.22 -5.83 11.57
N LYS A 63 -5.52 -6.75 10.66
CA LYS A 63 -5.51 -6.54 9.21
C LYS A 63 -6.46 -5.42 8.80
N SER A 64 -7.70 -5.49 9.27
CA SER A 64 -8.72 -4.45 9.00
C SER A 64 -8.26 -3.09 9.51
N ALA A 65 -7.77 -3.02 10.75
CA ALA A 65 -7.25 -1.79 11.33
C ALA A 65 -6.06 -1.22 10.55
N HIS A 66 -5.15 -2.06 10.07
CA HIS A 66 -4.00 -1.63 9.26
C HIS A 66 -4.44 -0.94 7.97
N PHE A 67 -5.33 -1.56 7.19
CA PHE A 67 -5.80 -0.96 5.95
C PHE A 67 -6.68 0.28 6.18
N SER A 68 -7.47 0.31 7.25
CA SER A 68 -8.23 1.49 7.65
C SER A 68 -7.32 2.68 7.97
N ARG A 69 -6.18 2.46 8.64
CA ARG A 69 -5.18 3.52 8.90
C ARG A 69 -4.60 4.08 7.59
N ILE A 70 -4.24 3.20 6.65
CA ILE A 70 -3.73 3.61 5.33
C ILE A 70 -4.79 4.42 4.57
N ALA A 71 -6.04 3.94 4.56
CA ALA A 71 -7.14 4.62 3.88
C ALA A 71 -7.40 6.01 4.46
N LEU A 72 -7.38 6.14 5.79
CA LEU A 72 -7.52 7.43 6.49
C LEU A 72 -6.42 8.41 6.09
N GLN A 73 -5.16 7.98 6.10
CA GLN A 73 -4.02 8.80 5.69
C GLN A 73 -4.13 9.22 4.23
N ALA A 74 -4.51 8.30 3.34
CA ALA A 74 -4.72 8.61 1.93
C ALA A 74 -5.86 9.62 1.72
N ALA A 75 -6.96 9.49 2.46
CA ALA A 75 -8.07 10.45 2.41
C ALA A 75 -7.62 11.85 2.86
N ALA A 76 -6.86 11.95 3.96
CA ALA A 76 -6.29 13.21 4.42
C ALA A 76 -5.37 13.85 3.36
N ALA A 77 -4.47 13.06 2.75
CA ALA A 77 -3.57 13.54 1.71
C ALA A 77 -4.33 14.04 0.46
N ARG A 78 -5.40 13.34 0.04
CA ARG A 78 -6.25 13.77 -1.08
C ARG A 78 -6.94 15.10 -0.78
N ARG A 79 -7.49 15.27 0.43
CA ARG A 79 -8.12 16.54 0.87
C ARG A 79 -7.11 17.70 0.84
N ALA A 80 -5.90 17.48 1.36
CA ALA A 80 -4.85 18.49 1.35
C ALA A 80 -4.46 18.91 -0.08
N LYS A 81 -4.30 17.95 -1.00
CA LYS A 81 -4.01 18.24 -2.41
C LYS A 81 -5.14 19.01 -3.10
N ALA A 82 -6.39 18.66 -2.83
CA ALA A 82 -7.54 19.37 -3.37
C ALA A 82 -7.58 20.83 -2.89
N ALA A 83 -7.35 21.06 -1.59
CA ALA A 83 -7.28 22.40 -1.01
C ALA A 83 -6.09 23.22 -1.56
N ALA A 84 -4.93 22.60 -1.78
CA ALA A 84 -3.80 23.27 -2.42
C ALA A 84 -4.13 23.67 -3.86
N LYS A 85 -4.78 22.77 -4.62
CA LYS A 85 -5.20 23.05 -5.99
C LYS A 85 -6.22 24.18 -6.07
N SER A 86 -7.19 24.24 -5.15
CA SER A 86 -8.16 25.35 -5.11
C SER A 86 -7.47 26.68 -4.80
N ARG A 87 -6.60 26.72 -3.79
CA ARG A 87 -5.81 27.93 -3.45
C ARG A 87 -4.98 28.43 -4.63
N MET A 88 -4.34 27.53 -5.37
CA MET A 88 -3.52 27.90 -6.53
C MET A 88 -4.38 28.43 -7.69
N LYS A 89 -5.58 27.88 -7.88
CA LYS A 89 -6.56 28.39 -8.84
C LYS A 89 -7.03 29.81 -8.46
N ASP A 90 -7.33 30.03 -7.18
CA ASP A 90 -7.77 31.34 -6.68
C ASP A 90 -6.66 32.39 -6.82
N ALA A 91 -5.42 32.04 -6.46
CA ALA A 91 -4.25 32.92 -6.63
C ALA A 91 -3.98 33.27 -8.11
N GLY A 92 -4.13 32.30 -9.01
CA GLY A 92 -4.01 32.54 -10.45
C GLY A 92 -5.13 33.44 -10.99
N LYS A 93 -6.35 33.34 -10.44
CA LYS A 93 -7.46 34.24 -10.79
C LYS A 93 -7.20 35.67 -10.32
N THR A 94 -6.65 35.86 -9.11
CA THR A 94 -6.33 37.19 -8.59
C THR A 94 -5.14 37.86 -9.27
N ALA A 95 -4.26 37.11 -9.94
CA ALA A 95 -3.10 37.67 -10.64
C ALA A 95 -3.41 38.13 -12.09
N VAL A 96 -4.58 37.77 -12.62
CA VAL A 96 -5.02 38.08 -14.00
C VAL A 96 -6.11 39.17 -14.02
N ALA A 97 -6.60 39.57 -12.85
CA ALA A 97 -7.57 40.66 -12.66
C ALA A 97 -6.86 41.92 -12.18
#